data_AF-A0A9C7SJX3-F1
#
_entry.id   AF-A0A9C7SJX3-F1
#
_cell.length_a   1.000
_cell.length_b   1.000
_cell.length_c   1.000
_cell.angle_alpha   90.00
_cell.angle_beta   90.00
_cell.angle_gamma   90.00
#
_symmetry.space_group_name_H-M   'P 1'
#
loop_
_entity.id
_entity.type
_entity.pdbx_description
1 polymer ?
#
loop_
_entity_poly.entity_id
_entity_poly.type
_entity_poly.pdbx_seq_one_letter_code
_entity_poly.pdbx_strand_id
1 'polypeptide(L)' 'MTEPTITCPKCKTEIKLTESLAAPLIESTRQQFEQQLAQKDSDIA' A
#
# COMPACT_ATOMS: atom_id res chain seq x y z
N MET A 1 -8.76 16.08 2.82
CA MET A 1 -8.63 14.71 3.36
C MET A 1 -7.80 14.83 4.62
N THR A 2 -8.39 14.66 5.80
CA THR A 2 -7.67 14.77 7.07
C THR A 2 -7.03 13.41 7.35
N GLU A 3 -5.72 13.29 7.18
CA GLU A 3 -5.01 12.05 7.49
C GLU A 3 -5.22 11.66 8.97
N PRO A 4 -5.59 10.41 9.26
CA PRO A 4 -5.83 10.00 10.63
C PRO A 4 -4.52 9.97 11.42
N THR A 5 -4.54 10.48 12.65
CA THR A 5 -3.42 10.41 13.59
C THR A 5 -3.84 9.56 14.80
N ILE A 6 -2.94 8.69 15.26
CA ILE A 6 -3.10 7.94 16.50
C ILE A 6 -2.03 8.34 17.49
N THR A 7 -2.44 8.59 18.73
CA THR A 7 -1.51 8.89 19.81
C THR A 7 -1.10 7.60 20.50
N CYS A 8 0.20 7.32 20.57
CA CYS A 8 0.69 6.17 21.30
C CYS A 8 0.44 6.35 22.80
N PRO A 9 -0.30 5.45 23.49
CA PRO A 9 -0.57 5.60 24.93
C PRO A 9 0.68 5.44 25.81
N LYS A 10 1.76 4.84 25.29
CA LYS A 10 2.98 4.52 26.05
C LYS A 10 4.00 5.66 26.06
N CYS A 11 4.19 6.34 24.93
CA CYS A 11 5.17 7.43 24.79
C CYS A 11 4.54 8.77 24.36
N LYS A 12 3.21 8.82 24.19
CA LYS A 12 2.45 10.00 23.75
C LYS A 12 2.88 10.56 22.39
N THR A 13 3.64 9.80 21.62
CA THR A 13 4.03 10.17 20.27
C THR A 13 2.81 10.17 19.36
N GLU A 14 2.63 11.27 18.63
CA GLU A 14 1.63 11.38 17.57
C GLU A 14 2.14 10.65 16.34
N ILE A 15 1.45 9.58 15.96
CA ILE A 15 1.80 8.76 14.81
C ILE A 15 0.78 9.10 13.73
N LYS A 16 1.27 9.74 12.67
CA LYS A 16 0.49 9.97 11.46
C LYS A 16 0.31 8.63 10.75
N LEU A 17 -0.93 8.20 10.54
CA LEU A 17 -1.26 7.09 9.63
C LEU A 17 -1.07 7.59 8.20
N THR A 18 0.19 7.85 7.84
CA THR A 18 0.58 8.27 6.49
C THR A 18 0.38 7.12 5.52
N GLU A 19 0.29 7.43 4.23
CA GLU A 19 0.31 6.48 3.11
C GLU A 19 1.46 5.45 3.16
N SER A 20 2.50 5.66 3.98
CA SER A 20 3.56 4.66 4.19
C SER A 20 3.05 3.32 4.77
N LEU A 21 1.94 3.30 5.51
CA LEU A 21 1.32 2.03 5.93
C LEU A 21 0.58 1.32 4.78
N ALA A 22 0.16 2.07 3.75
CA ALA A 22 -0.44 1.53 2.55
C ALA A 22 0.61 1.09 1.51
N ALA A 23 1.86 1.58 1.61
CA ALA A 23 2.95 1.19 0.72
C ALA A 23 3.09 -0.34 0.49
N PRO A 24 3.11 -1.20 1.53
CA PRO A 24 3.18 -2.64 1.30
C PRO A 24 1.95 -3.21 0.55
N LEU A 25 0.76 -2.65 0.76
CA LEU A 25 -0.46 -3.07 0.07
C LEU A 25 -0.50 -2.59 -1.39
N ILE A 26 0.00 -1.38 -1.65
CA ILE A 26 0.12 -0.83 -3.01
C ILE A 26 1.15 -1.64 -3.79
N GLU A 27 2.29 -1.97 -3.19
CA GLU A 27 3.34 -2.77 -3.82
C GLU A 27 2.88 -4.20 -4.12
N SER A 28 2.19 -4.87 -3.19
CA SER A 28 1.63 -6.20 -3.44
C SER A 28 0.60 -6.19 -4.57
N THR A 29 -0.24 -5.15 -4.62
CA THR A 29 -1.23 -4.98 -5.69
C THR A 29 -0.53 -4.75 -7.02
N ARG A 30 0.49 -3.88 -7.08
CA ARG A 30 1.26 -3.59 -8.29
C ARG A 30 1.91 -4.87 -8.86
N GLN A 31 2.53 -5.69 -8.03
CA GLN A 31 3.12 -6.97 -8.44
C GLN A 31 2.08 -7.94 -9.01
N GLN A 32 0.92 -8.07 -8.36
CA GLN A 32 -0.16 -8.94 -8.84
C GLN A 32 -0.73 -8.49 -10.19
N PHE A 33 -0.83 -7.18 -10.42
CA PHE A 33 -1.28 -6.65 -11.71
C PHE A 33 -0.21 -6.81 -12.79
N GLU A 34 1.07 -6.58 -12.50
CA GLU A 34 2.18 -6.80 -13.45
C GLU A 34 2.24 -8.26 -13.93
N GLN A 35 2.08 -9.22 -13.03
CA GLN A 35 2.03 -10.65 -13.39
C GLN A 35 0.82 -10.99 -14.27
N GLN A 36 -0.35 -10.45 -13.93
CA GLN A 36 -1.56 -10.67 -14.73
C GLN A 36 -1.47 -10.04 -16.11
N LEU A 37 -0.84 -8.86 -16.25
CA LEU A 37 -0.59 -8.26 -17.56
C LEU A 37 0.36 -9.12 -18.38
N ALA A 38 1.51 -9.52 -17.84
CA ALA A 38 2.47 -10.36 -18.54
C ALA A 38 1.88 -11.70 -19.02
N GLN A 39 0.99 -12.29 -18.21
CA GLN A 39 0.28 -13.51 -18.57
C GLN A 39 -0.73 -13.27 -19.71
N LYS A 40 -1.43 -12.13 -19.71
CA LYS A 40 -2.37 -11.76 -20.78
C LYS A 40 -1.67 -11.37 -22.07
N ASP A 41 -0.56 -10.65 -22.01
CA ASP A 41 0.25 -10.34 -23.20
C ASP A 41 0.77 -11.62 -23.87
N SER A 42 1.06 -12.67 -23.09
CA SER A 42 1.47 -13.98 -23.60
C SER A 42 0.32 -14.80 -24.22
N ASP A 43 -0.92 -14.54 -23.83
CA ASP A 43 -2.13 -15.19 -24.35
C ASP A 43 -2.66 -14.50 -25.62
N ILE A 44 -2.28 -13.24 -25.83
CA ILE A 44 -2.64 -12.42 -27.00
C ILE A 44 -1.67 -12.62 -28.19
N ALA A 45 -0.49 -13.24 -27.96
CA ALA A 45 0.57 -13.43 -28.97
C ALA A 45 0.39 -14.63 -29.90
#